data_AF-A0A9R0RDP3-F1
#
_entry.id   AF-A0A9R0RDP3-F1
#
_cell.length_a   1.000
_cell.length_b   1.000
_cell.length_c   1.000
_cell.angle_alpha   90.00
_cell.angle_beta   90.00
_cell.angle_gamma   90.00
#
_symmetry.space_group_name_H-M   'P 1'
#
loop_
_entity.id
_entity.type
_entity.pdbx_description
1 polymer ?
#
loop_
_entity_poly.entity_id
_entity_poly.type
_entity_poly.pdbx_seq_one_letter_code
_entity_poly.pdbx_strand_id
1 'polypeptide(L)'
;MLLIIIKGNVALDVARILLRCTTELASTDIAGYALDALRSSTIRKVYLVGRRGPVQAACTAKELREILGLKNVNVCIKEADLATSPADKEEMRNSRIKRRVYELLSKAATVHQENNDNDQKELHFVFFRKPTKFLPSDDGSTVGAVELEKTLLKDDGAAGKQVAVGTGEFEELKCGIVLKSIGYKSLPIEGLSFDKYRGVVPNLRGRVLCSESETATVELGLYVVGWLKRGPTGIVATNLHCAEETAHIRYEA
;
A
#
# COMPACT_ATOMS: atom_id res chain seq x y z
N MET A 1 -20.88 5.81 -4.47
CA MET A 1 -19.59 6.21 -5.09
C MET A 1 -18.49 5.20 -4.75
N LEU A 2 -17.68 4.79 -5.73
CA LEU A 2 -16.60 3.79 -5.61
C LEU A 2 -15.24 4.47 -5.41
N LEU A 3 -14.37 3.89 -4.57
CA LEU A 3 -12.98 4.32 -4.41
C LEU A 3 -11.99 3.19 -4.70
N ILE A 4 -10.95 3.45 -5.48
CA ILE A 4 -9.81 2.53 -5.65
C ILE A 4 -8.61 2.99 -4.81
N ILE A 5 -8.01 2.08 -4.02
CA ILE A 5 -6.79 2.33 -3.26
C ILE A 5 -5.74 1.26 -3.55
N ILE A 6 -4.52 1.70 -3.87
CA ILE A 6 -3.45 0.79 -4.29
C ILE A 6 -2.51 0.48 -3.11
N LYS A 7 -2.61 -0.76 -2.61
CA LYS A 7 -1.73 -1.55 -1.70
C LYS A 7 -0.80 -0.86 -0.68
N GLY A 8 -1.04 -1.14 0.61
CA GLY A 8 -0.16 -0.88 1.75
C GLY A 8 -0.94 -0.78 3.06
N ASN A 9 -0.28 -0.59 4.21
CA ASN A 9 -1.00 -0.24 5.45
C ASN A 9 -1.77 1.08 5.28
N VAL A 10 -1.16 2.06 4.62
CA VAL A 10 -1.82 3.35 4.29
C VAL A 10 -3.12 3.15 3.52
N ALA A 11 -3.15 2.17 2.60
CA ALA A 11 -4.38 1.86 1.87
C ALA A 11 -5.48 1.32 2.79
N LEU A 12 -5.10 0.51 3.80
CA LEU A 12 -6.02 0.03 4.81
C LEU A 12 -6.48 1.16 5.74
N ASP A 13 -5.60 2.09 6.10
CA ASP A 13 -5.95 3.26 6.93
C ASP A 13 -7.04 4.09 6.28
N VAL A 14 -6.84 4.45 5.02
CA VAL A 14 -7.82 5.22 4.23
C VAL A 14 -9.14 4.45 4.13
N ALA A 15 -9.09 3.15 3.80
CA ALA A 15 -10.30 2.34 3.75
C ALA A 15 -11.02 2.27 5.12
N ARG A 16 -10.29 2.14 6.24
CA ARG A 16 -10.87 2.15 7.58
C ARG A 16 -11.57 3.47 7.88
N ILE A 17 -10.96 4.60 7.58
CA ILE A 17 -11.58 5.92 7.82
C ILE A 17 -12.88 6.08 7.01
N LEU A 18 -12.90 5.61 5.76
CA LEU A 18 -14.08 5.73 4.91
C LEU A 18 -15.21 4.76 5.28
N LEU A 19 -14.85 3.58 5.77
CA LEU A 19 -15.80 2.51 6.06
C LEU A 19 -16.31 2.56 7.52
N ARG A 20 -15.51 3.04 8.47
CA ARG A 20 -15.90 3.12 9.89
C ARG A 20 -17.10 4.04 10.12
N CYS A 21 -17.84 3.76 11.19
CA CYS A 21 -18.96 4.59 11.60
C CYS A 21 -18.49 5.98 12.03
N THR A 22 -19.19 7.03 11.60
CA THR A 22 -18.82 8.41 11.91
C THR A 22 -19.00 8.76 13.39
N THR A 23 -19.86 8.05 14.13
CA THR A 23 -19.98 8.21 15.59
C THR A 23 -18.75 7.67 16.32
N GLU A 24 -18.17 6.57 15.86
CA GLU A 24 -16.90 6.06 16.39
C GLU A 24 -15.74 7.00 16.05
N LEU A 25 -15.68 7.50 14.80
CA LEU A 25 -14.66 8.48 14.39
C LEU A 25 -14.79 9.80 15.15
N ALA A 26 -16.00 10.24 15.51
CA ALA A 26 -16.21 11.45 16.30
C ALA A 26 -15.59 11.40 17.70
N SER A 27 -15.25 10.20 18.19
CA SER A 27 -14.56 10.03 19.47
C SER A 27 -13.02 10.06 19.36
N THR A 28 -12.47 10.16 18.14
CA THR A 28 -11.02 10.23 17.90
C THR A 28 -10.57 11.67 17.68
N ASP A 29 -9.26 11.86 17.51
CA ASP A 29 -8.62 13.13 17.15
C ASP A 29 -8.72 13.47 15.65
N ILE A 30 -9.72 12.92 14.94
CA ILE A 30 -9.90 13.19 13.51
C ILE A 30 -10.19 14.68 13.29
N ALA A 31 -9.62 15.26 12.23
CA ALA A 31 -9.86 16.65 11.89
C ALA A 31 -11.36 16.91 11.66
N GLY A 32 -11.90 17.97 12.26
CA GLY A 32 -13.34 18.28 12.21
C GLY A 32 -13.90 18.35 10.79
N TYR A 33 -13.18 19.05 9.88
CA TYR A 33 -13.58 19.15 8.48
C TYR A 33 -13.65 17.78 7.77
N ALA A 34 -12.79 16.83 8.15
CA ALA A 34 -12.78 15.49 7.56
C ALA A 34 -13.96 14.68 8.09
N LEU A 35 -14.28 14.79 9.38
CA LEU A 35 -15.45 14.15 9.97
C LEU A 35 -16.75 14.67 9.34
N ASP A 36 -16.87 15.98 9.13
CA ASP A 36 -18.05 16.58 8.50
C ASP A 36 -18.23 16.11 7.05
N ALA A 37 -17.14 16.04 6.28
CA ALA A 37 -17.17 15.47 4.93
C ALA A 37 -17.58 13.98 4.94
N LEU A 38 -17.10 13.20 5.92
CA LEU A 38 -17.46 11.78 6.08
C LEU A 38 -18.93 11.60 6.45
N ARG A 39 -19.53 12.50 7.24
CA ARG A 39 -20.97 12.47 7.58
C ARG A 39 -21.85 12.63 6.34
N SER A 40 -21.44 13.47 5.39
CA SER A 40 -22.14 13.64 4.10
C SER A 40 -21.75 12.61 3.02
N SER A 41 -20.85 11.66 3.33
CA SER A 41 -20.28 10.76 2.33
C SER A 41 -21.27 9.72 1.82
N THR A 42 -21.35 9.58 0.49
CA THR A 42 -22.12 8.55 -0.22
C THR A 42 -21.25 7.36 -0.66
N ILE A 43 -20.04 7.24 -0.09
CA ILE A 43 -19.17 6.11 -0.35
C ILE A 43 -19.75 4.89 0.38
N ARG A 44 -20.05 3.85 -0.41
CA ARG A 44 -20.55 2.57 0.08
C ARG A 44 -19.63 1.41 -0.28
N LYS A 45 -18.79 1.56 -1.31
CA LYS A 45 -17.92 0.50 -1.80
C LYS A 45 -16.49 0.99 -1.96
N VAL A 46 -15.54 0.30 -1.33
CA VAL A 46 -14.09 0.61 -1.40
C VAL A 46 -13.36 -0.59 -1.98
N TYR A 47 -12.54 -0.36 -3.00
CA TYR A 47 -11.78 -1.38 -3.73
C TYR A 47 -10.29 -1.20 -3.44
N LEU A 48 -9.70 -2.21 -2.83
CA LEU A 48 -8.26 -2.31 -2.62
C LEU A 48 -7.66 -3.09 -3.77
N VAL A 49 -7.05 -2.38 -4.72
CA VAL A 49 -6.55 -2.96 -5.97
C VAL A 49 -5.05 -3.22 -5.85
N GLY A 50 -4.64 -4.46 -6.11
CA GLY A 50 -3.25 -4.89 -6.10
C GLY A 50 -2.82 -5.54 -7.40
N ARG A 51 -1.73 -5.05 -7.99
CA ARG A 51 -1.13 -5.65 -9.21
C ARG A 51 -0.50 -7.03 -9.02
N ARG A 52 -0.42 -7.54 -7.78
CA ARG A 52 0.15 -8.85 -7.42
C ARG A 52 -0.88 -9.60 -6.58
N GLY A 53 -0.62 -10.88 -6.34
CA GLY A 53 -1.47 -11.73 -5.54
C GLY A 53 -1.56 -11.36 -4.05
N PRO A 54 -2.43 -12.09 -3.32
CA PRO A 54 -2.63 -11.94 -1.88
C PRO A 54 -1.39 -12.29 -1.07
N VAL A 55 -0.55 -13.23 -1.51
CA VAL A 55 0.70 -13.60 -0.82
C VAL A 55 1.71 -12.44 -0.80
N GLN A 56 1.75 -11.63 -1.87
CA GLN A 56 2.62 -10.47 -1.94
C GLN A 56 1.98 -9.23 -1.30
N ALA A 57 0.89 -9.37 -0.54
CA ALA A 57 0.26 -8.31 0.25
C ALA A 57 1.29 -7.55 1.11
N ALA A 58 1.29 -6.21 1.02
CA ALA A 58 2.24 -5.36 1.75
C ALA A 58 1.67 -4.86 3.09
N CYS A 59 0.42 -5.22 3.40
CA CYS A 59 -0.18 -4.91 4.69
C CYS A 59 0.34 -5.86 5.77
N THR A 60 0.27 -5.41 7.02
CA THR A 60 0.58 -6.27 8.17
C THR A 60 -0.67 -6.99 8.66
N ALA A 61 -0.47 -8.13 9.30
CA ALA A 61 -1.57 -8.91 9.86
C ALA A 61 -2.38 -8.18 10.94
N LYS A 62 -1.79 -7.19 11.63
CA LYS A 62 -2.49 -6.35 12.61
C LYS A 62 -3.49 -5.44 11.90
N GLU A 63 -3.02 -4.61 10.98
CA GLU A 63 -3.87 -3.67 10.24
C GLU A 63 -4.95 -4.40 9.44
N LEU A 64 -4.62 -5.57 8.86
CA LEU A 64 -5.60 -6.39 8.16
C LEU A 64 -6.69 -6.94 9.10
N ARG A 65 -6.34 -7.39 10.32
CA ARG A 65 -7.36 -7.84 11.29
C ARG A 65 -8.31 -6.73 11.70
N GLU A 66 -7.80 -5.51 11.87
CA GLU A 66 -8.63 -4.37 12.25
C GLU A 66 -9.67 -4.03 11.18
N ILE A 67 -9.28 -3.99 9.90
CA ILE A 67 -10.23 -3.68 8.83
C ILE A 67 -11.23 -4.83 8.59
N LEU A 68 -10.78 -6.09 8.69
CA LEU A 68 -11.64 -7.27 8.57
C LEU A 68 -12.62 -7.41 9.75
N GLY A 69 -12.31 -6.79 10.89
CA GLY A 69 -13.16 -6.77 12.08
C GLY A 69 -14.11 -5.59 12.17
N LEU A 70 -14.20 -4.74 11.13
CA LEU A 70 -15.14 -3.62 11.13
C LEU A 70 -16.59 -4.13 11.15
N LYS A 71 -17.42 -3.52 12.01
CA LYS A 71 -18.85 -3.80 12.07
C LYS A 71 -19.56 -3.19 10.84
N ASN A 72 -20.60 -3.85 10.36
CA ASN A 72 -21.44 -3.39 9.25
C ASN A 72 -20.64 -3.11 7.95
N VAL A 73 -19.56 -3.86 7.72
CA VAL A 73 -18.78 -3.84 6.49
C VAL A 73 -18.68 -5.25 5.94
N ASN A 74 -19.22 -5.45 4.73
CA ASN A 74 -19.10 -6.72 4.03
C ASN A 74 -17.73 -6.79 3.34
N VAL A 75 -16.98 -7.86 3.56
CA VAL A 75 -15.66 -8.05 2.94
C VAL A 75 -15.81 -9.01 1.76
N CYS A 76 -15.44 -8.54 0.58
CA CYS A 76 -15.55 -9.29 -0.66
C CYS A 76 -14.16 -9.61 -1.22
N ILE A 77 -13.88 -10.90 -1.39
CA ILE A 77 -12.66 -11.41 -2.01
C ILE A 77 -13.07 -12.54 -2.95
N LYS A 78 -12.64 -12.47 -4.22
CA LYS A 78 -12.94 -13.54 -5.18
C LYS A 78 -12.10 -14.77 -4.88
N GLU A 79 -12.72 -15.95 -4.87
CA GLU A 79 -11.99 -17.22 -4.67
C GLU A 79 -10.89 -17.43 -5.72
N ALA A 80 -11.13 -17.01 -6.96
CA ALA A 80 -10.14 -17.05 -8.03
C ALA A 80 -8.85 -16.28 -7.70
N ASP A 81 -8.94 -15.20 -6.93
CA ASP A 81 -7.78 -14.39 -6.53
C ASP A 81 -6.97 -15.05 -5.40
N LEU A 82 -7.53 -16.08 -4.74
CA LEU A 82 -6.86 -16.84 -3.68
C LEU A 82 -6.08 -18.05 -4.19
N ALA A 83 -6.17 -18.36 -5.49
CA ALA A 83 -5.40 -19.45 -6.07
C ALA A 83 -3.89 -19.21 -5.89
N THR A 84 -3.19 -20.20 -5.32
CA THR A 84 -1.74 -20.13 -5.05
C THR A 84 -0.95 -20.99 -6.02
N SER A 85 0.14 -20.43 -6.57
CA SER A 85 1.15 -21.18 -7.32
C SER A 85 2.15 -21.91 -6.39
N PRO A 86 3.00 -22.81 -6.93
CA PRO A 86 4.09 -23.40 -6.15
C PRO A 86 5.06 -22.36 -5.57
N ALA A 87 5.36 -21.29 -6.32
CA ALA A 87 6.20 -20.18 -5.86
C ALA A 87 5.57 -19.43 -4.67
N ASP A 88 4.25 -19.19 -4.71
CA ASP A 88 3.52 -18.58 -3.59
C ASP A 88 3.64 -19.42 -2.31
N LYS A 89 3.54 -20.75 -2.45
CA LYS A 89 3.71 -21.68 -1.32
C LYS A 89 5.12 -21.62 -0.75
N GLU A 90 6.14 -21.46 -1.60
CA GLU A 90 7.51 -21.26 -1.17
C GLU A 90 7.73 -19.93 -0.46
N GLU A 91 7.20 -18.82 -1.01
CA GLU A 91 7.27 -17.51 -0.36
C GLU A 91 6.62 -17.53 1.05
N MET A 92 5.50 -18.25 1.20
CA MET A 92 4.84 -18.42 2.50
C MET A 92 5.61 -19.32 3.46
N ARG A 93 6.31 -20.35 2.97
CA ARG A 93 7.21 -21.17 3.80
C ARG A 93 8.37 -20.33 4.34
N ASN A 94 8.93 -19.45 3.51
CA ASN A 94 10.08 -18.61 3.85
C ASN A 94 9.69 -17.35 4.64
N SER A 95 8.41 -16.99 4.70
CA SER A 95 7.94 -15.80 5.42
C SER A 95 6.66 -16.04 6.20
N ARG A 96 6.78 -16.16 7.52
CA ARG A 96 5.65 -16.25 8.45
C ARG A 96 4.70 -15.06 8.33
N ILE A 97 5.22 -13.86 8.01
CA ILE A 97 4.42 -12.65 7.83
C ILE A 97 3.49 -12.80 6.61
N LYS A 98 4.03 -13.19 5.45
CA LYS A 98 3.23 -13.41 4.23
C LYS A 98 2.18 -14.50 4.43
N ARG A 99 2.58 -15.63 5.02
CA ARG A 99 1.67 -16.73 5.35
C ARG A 99 0.49 -16.26 6.21
N ARG A 100 0.77 -15.50 7.28
CA ARG A 100 -0.27 -15.01 8.19
C ARG A 100 -1.24 -14.05 7.52
N VAL A 101 -0.76 -13.19 6.63
CA VAL A 101 -1.60 -12.26 5.87
C VAL A 101 -2.49 -13.02 4.89
N TYR A 102 -1.93 -13.98 4.17
CA TYR A 102 -2.68 -14.85 3.26
C TYR A 102 -3.78 -15.63 4.01
N GLU A 103 -3.46 -16.28 5.13
CA GLU A 103 -4.43 -17.01 5.96
C GLU A 103 -5.61 -16.12 6.40
N LEU A 104 -5.37 -14.85 6.72
CA LEU A 104 -6.42 -13.90 7.09
C LEU A 104 -7.32 -13.54 5.91
N LEU A 105 -6.74 -13.31 4.73
CA LEU A 105 -7.51 -13.04 3.51
C LEU A 105 -8.33 -14.26 3.09
N SER A 106 -7.73 -15.45 3.11
CA SER A 106 -8.45 -16.70 2.79
C SER A 106 -9.61 -16.95 3.76
N LYS A 107 -9.40 -16.74 5.06
CA LYS A 107 -10.47 -16.85 6.05
C LYS A 107 -11.58 -15.83 5.83
N ALA A 108 -11.24 -14.59 5.47
CA ALA A 108 -12.23 -13.56 5.20
C ALA A 108 -13.10 -13.88 3.98
N ALA A 109 -12.54 -14.53 2.96
CA ALA A 109 -13.30 -14.91 1.77
C ALA A 109 -14.38 -15.97 2.03
N THR A 110 -14.16 -16.88 2.98
CA THR A 110 -15.14 -17.93 3.31
C THR A 110 -16.25 -17.44 4.25
N VAL A 111 -16.05 -16.30 4.91
CA VAL A 111 -17.06 -15.71 5.78
C VAL A 111 -18.01 -14.89 4.90
N HIS A 112 -18.96 -15.58 4.27
CA HIS A 112 -20.09 -14.90 3.63
C HIS A 112 -20.99 -14.34 4.74
N GLN A 113 -21.01 -13.01 4.88
CA GLN A 113 -22.07 -12.36 5.64
C GLN A 113 -23.33 -12.36 4.77
N GLU A 114 -24.24 -13.31 5.02
CA GLU A 114 -25.58 -13.39 4.40
C GLU A 114 -26.53 -12.29 4.91
N ASN A 115 -26.01 -11.09 5.20
CA ASN A 115 -26.85 -9.95 5.54
C ASN A 115 -27.11 -9.15 4.27
N ASN A 116 -28.27 -9.43 3.66
CA ASN A 116 -28.85 -8.65 2.56
C ASN A 116 -29.40 -7.30 3.06
N ASP A 117 -28.62 -6.57 3.87
CA ASP A 117 -29.00 -5.22 4.24
C ASP A 117 -28.44 -4.26 3.18
N ASN A 118 -29.34 -3.67 2.38
CA ASN A 118 -28.98 -2.90 1.19
C ASN A 118 -28.15 -1.63 1.49
N ASP A 119 -28.01 -1.22 2.75
CA ASP A 119 -27.20 -0.05 3.15
C ASP A 119 -25.83 -0.43 3.77
N GLN A 120 -25.46 -1.72 3.76
CA GLN A 120 -24.17 -2.17 4.28
C GLN A 120 -23.02 -1.69 3.36
N LYS A 121 -21.94 -1.17 3.96
CA LYS A 121 -20.74 -0.80 3.18
C LYS A 121 -19.96 -2.06 2.77
N GLU A 122 -19.26 -2.01 1.65
CA GLU A 122 -18.48 -3.11 1.10
C GLU A 122 -16.99 -2.75 0.97
N LEU A 123 -16.14 -3.70 1.32
CA LEU A 123 -14.70 -3.67 1.10
C LEU A 123 -14.29 -4.80 0.17
N HIS A 124 -13.86 -4.45 -1.03
CA HIS A 124 -13.41 -5.39 -2.05
C HIS A 124 -11.90 -5.46 -2.08
N PHE A 125 -11.33 -6.66 -1.88
CA PHE A 125 -9.93 -6.90 -2.22
C PHE A 125 -9.86 -7.47 -3.64
N VAL A 126 -9.19 -6.73 -4.53
CA VAL A 126 -9.02 -7.11 -5.93
C VAL A 126 -7.54 -7.29 -6.22
N PHE A 127 -7.13 -8.53 -6.46
CA PHE A 127 -5.75 -8.86 -6.78
C PHE A 127 -5.56 -9.03 -8.28
N PHE A 128 -4.30 -9.14 -8.70
CA PHE A 128 -3.93 -9.36 -10.09
C PHE A 128 -4.49 -8.29 -11.06
N ARG A 129 -4.57 -7.04 -10.61
CA ARG A 129 -5.05 -5.90 -11.39
C ARG A 129 -4.12 -4.70 -11.28
N LYS A 130 -3.75 -4.15 -12.43
CA LYS A 130 -2.92 -2.97 -12.55
C LYS A 130 -3.72 -1.85 -13.22
N PRO A 131 -3.90 -0.69 -12.56
CA PRO A 131 -4.47 0.48 -13.22
C PRO A 131 -3.62 0.94 -14.40
N THR A 132 -4.24 1.09 -15.57
CA THR A 132 -3.59 1.54 -16.81
C THR A 132 -4.04 2.94 -17.22
N LYS A 133 -5.33 3.24 -17.07
CA LYS A 133 -5.91 4.52 -17.48
C LYS A 133 -7.02 4.98 -16.55
N PHE A 134 -7.10 6.29 -16.32
CA PHE A 134 -8.26 6.91 -15.68
C PHE A 134 -9.17 7.48 -16.76
N LEU A 135 -10.43 7.07 -16.72
CA LEU A 135 -11.45 7.47 -17.68
C LEU A 135 -12.29 8.60 -17.05
N PRO A 136 -12.57 9.67 -17.81
CA PRO A 136 -13.37 10.78 -17.31
C PRO A 136 -14.83 10.36 -17.07
N SER A 137 -15.54 11.11 -16.23
CA SER A 137 -17.00 11.07 -16.13
C SER A 137 -17.66 11.62 -17.40
N ASP A 138 -18.96 11.42 -17.56
CA ASP A 138 -19.71 11.86 -18.76
C ASP A 138 -19.59 13.37 -19.03
N ASP A 139 -19.44 14.18 -17.98
CA ASP A 139 -19.23 15.63 -18.04
C ASP A 139 -17.75 16.05 -18.14
N GLY A 140 -16.81 15.10 -18.07
CA GLY A 140 -15.37 15.34 -18.15
C GLY A 140 -14.72 15.97 -16.91
N SER A 141 -15.48 16.28 -15.86
CA SER A 141 -14.99 17.06 -14.72
C SER A 141 -14.27 16.21 -13.67
N THR A 142 -14.60 14.92 -13.59
CA THR A 142 -14.09 14.00 -12.58
C THR A 142 -13.69 12.66 -13.19
N VAL A 143 -13.18 11.74 -12.37
CA VAL A 143 -12.99 10.35 -12.79
C VAL A 143 -14.36 9.66 -12.82
N GLY A 144 -14.68 8.99 -13.93
CA GLY A 144 -15.87 8.15 -14.07
C GLY A 144 -15.56 6.66 -13.95
N ALA A 145 -14.35 6.25 -14.33
CA ALA A 145 -13.91 4.86 -14.24
C ALA A 145 -12.38 4.72 -14.26
N VAL A 146 -11.90 3.54 -13.91
CA VAL A 146 -10.50 3.13 -14.10
C VAL A 146 -10.44 1.89 -14.98
N GLU A 147 -9.58 1.95 -15.98
CA GLU A 147 -9.19 0.77 -16.76
C GLU A 147 -8.13 0.00 -15.98
N LEU A 148 -8.39 -1.28 -15.75
CA LEU A 148 -7.53 -2.22 -15.05
C LEU A 148 -7.07 -3.30 -16.01
N GLU A 149 -5.77 -3.47 -16.16
CA GLU A 149 -5.17 -4.60 -16.86
C GLU A 149 -5.04 -5.79 -15.90
N LYS A 150 -5.44 -6.98 -16.34
CA LYS A 150 -5.17 -8.23 -15.61
C LYS A 150 -3.68 -8.54 -15.64
N THR A 151 -3.17 -9.06 -14.54
CA THR A 151 -1.75 -9.38 -14.40
C THR A 151 -1.56 -10.82 -13.96
N LEU A 152 -0.48 -11.45 -14.40
CA LEU A 152 0.01 -12.73 -13.90
C LEU A 152 1.36 -12.55 -13.22
N LEU A 153 1.69 -13.44 -12.30
CA LEU A 153 3.01 -13.44 -11.67
C LEU A 153 3.97 -14.29 -12.49
N LYS A 154 5.15 -13.74 -12.78
CA LYS A 154 6.30 -14.48 -13.30
C LYS A 154 7.44 -14.40 -12.29
N ASP A 155 8.29 -15.42 -12.29
CA ASP A 155 9.56 -15.35 -11.59
C ASP A 155 10.52 -14.45 -12.37
N ASP A 156 11.20 -13.54 -11.68
CA ASP A 156 12.16 -12.60 -12.26
C ASP A 156 13.54 -13.26 -12.49
N GLY A 157 13.74 -14.52 -12.06
CA GLY A 157 15.00 -15.26 -12.20
C GLY A 157 16.14 -14.74 -11.31
N ALA A 158 16.13 -13.45 -10.97
CA ALA A 158 16.99 -12.83 -9.98
C ALA A 158 16.29 -12.85 -8.61
N ALA A 159 16.79 -13.73 -7.73
CA ALA A 159 16.43 -13.80 -6.31
C ALA A 159 15.01 -14.31 -5.95
N GLY A 160 14.40 -15.14 -6.80
CA GLY A 160 13.14 -15.85 -6.47
C GLY A 160 11.97 -14.90 -6.15
N LYS A 161 11.97 -13.71 -6.76
CA LYS A 161 11.01 -12.65 -6.51
C LYS A 161 9.96 -12.64 -7.62
N GLN A 162 8.70 -12.77 -7.23
CA GLN A 162 7.61 -12.73 -8.21
C GLN A 162 7.28 -11.29 -8.65
N VAL A 163 7.26 -11.07 -9.96
CA VAL A 163 6.93 -9.80 -10.62
C VAL A 163 5.61 -9.94 -11.38
N ALA A 164 4.80 -8.88 -11.35
CA ALA A 164 3.54 -8.82 -12.09
C ALA A 164 3.79 -8.43 -13.54
N VAL A 165 3.30 -9.24 -14.47
CA VAL A 165 3.33 -8.99 -15.91
C VAL A 165 1.90 -8.88 -16.42
N GLY A 166 1.64 -7.88 -17.26
CA GLY A 166 0.33 -7.65 -17.88
C GLY A 166 -0.04 -8.77 -18.85
N THR A 167 -1.31 -9.13 -18.91
CA THR A 167 -1.82 -10.16 -19.84
C THR A 167 -2.36 -9.58 -21.13
N GLY A 168 -2.52 -8.26 -21.23
CA GLY A 168 -3.24 -7.60 -22.33
C GLY A 168 -4.77 -7.73 -22.25
N GLU A 169 -5.32 -8.32 -21.19
CA GLU A 169 -6.76 -8.31 -20.92
C GLU A 169 -7.11 -7.12 -20.02
N PHE A 170 -8.11 -6.33 -20.43
CA PHE A 170 -8.52 -5.12 -19.73
C PHE A 170 -9.96 -5.26 -19.22
N GLU A 171 -10.22 -4.65 -18.07
CA GLU A 171 -11.57 -4.49 -17.51
C GLU A 171 -11.76 -3.06 -17.00
N GLU A 172 -12.98 -2.55 -17.11
CA GLU A 172 -13.33 -1.23 -16.61
C GLU A 172 -14.00 -1.35 -15.23
N LEU A 173 -13.58 -0.51 -14.29
CA LEU A 173 -14.20 -0.38 -12.98
C LEU A 173 -14.70 1.06 -12.77
N LYS A 174 -16.02 1.25 -12.80
CA LYS A 174 -16.67 2.55 -12.58
C LYS A 174 -16.40 3.09 -11.19
N CYS A 175 -15.86 4.30 -11.09
CA CYS A 175 -15.55 4.93 -9.81
C CYS A 175 -15.57 6.45 -9.90
N GLY A 176 -15.93 7.10 -8.79
CA GLY A 176 -15.93 8.57 -8.71
C GLY A 176 -14.67 9.14 -8.07
N ILE A 177 -13.88 8.30 -7.37
CA ILE A 177 -12.65 8.73 -6.68
C ILE A 177 -11.59 7.64 -6.85
N VAL A 178 -10.33 8.06 -7.03
CA VAL A 178 -9.16 7.18 -7.00
C VAL A 178 -8.14 7.76 -6.04
N LEU A 179 -7.61 6.93 -5.13
CA LEU A 179 -6.53 7.30 -4.23
C LEU A 179 -5.30 6.42 -4.47
N LYS A 180 -4.19 7.07 -4.80
CA LYS A 180 -2.93 6.40 -5.06
C LYS A 180 -2.14 6.23 -3.76
N SER A 181 -2.00 4.99 -3.30
CA SER A 181 -1.22 4.63 -2.09
C SER A 181 0.01 3.76 -2.41
N ILE A 182 0.71 4.03 -3.51
CA ILE A 182 1.82 3.16 -4.00
C ILE A 182 3.20 3.45 -3.41
N GLY A 183 3.25 4.15 -2.28
CA GLY A 183 4.48 4.61 -1.65
C GLY A 183 4.77 6.08 -1.91
N TYR A 184 5.74 6.59 -1.15
CA TYR A 184 6.19 7.97 -1.19
C TYR A 184 7.52 8.06 -1.93
N LYS A 185 8.01 9.29 -2.16
CA LYS A 185 9.35 9.56 -2.63
C LYS A 185 9.82 10.87 -2.02
N SER A 186 11.05 10.92 -1.53
CA SER A 186 11.61 12.16 -0.98
C SER A 186 11.81 13.18 -2.10
N LEU A 187 11.83 14.46 -1.74
CA LEU A 187 12.20 15.53 -2.65
C LEU A 187 13.70 15.84 -2.51
N PRO A 188 14.36 16.28 -3.60
CA PRO A 188 15.73 16.74 -3.50
C PRO A 188 15.81 17.96 -2.58
N ILE A 189 16.93 18.04 -1.85
CA ILE A 189 17.24 19.17 -0.97
C ILE A 189 18.39 19.93 -1.62
N GLU A 190 18.26 21.25 -1.71
CA GLU A 190 19.29 22.10 -2.28
C GLU A 190 20.61 21.93 -1.53
N GLY A 191 21.71 21.80 -2.30
CA GLY A 191 23.05 21.57 -1.75
C GLY A 191 23.38 20.11 -1.43
N LEU A 192 22.46 19.15 -1.61
CA LEU A 192 22.72 17.72 -1.36
C LEU A 192 22.70 16.88 -2.64
N SER A 193 23.55 15.87 -2.69
CA SER A 193 23.44 14.79 -3.69
C SER A 193 22.13 14.02 -3.48
N PHE A 194 21.49 13.59 -4.58
CA PHE A 194 20.17 13.00 -4.49
C PHE A 194 19.89 12.01 -5.61
N ASP A 195 19.77 10.73 -5.25
CA ASP A 195 19.36 9.68 -6.18
C ASP A 195 17.89 9.89 -6.55
N LYS A 196 17.66 10.47 -7.73
CA LYS A 196 16.33 10.74 -8.24
C LYS A 196 15.55 9.49 -8.58
N TYR A 197 16.17 8.33 -8.78
CA TYR A 197 15.46 7.09 -9.07
C TYR A 197 14.89 6.48 -7.78
N ARG A 198 15.73 6.31 -6.76
CA ARG A 198 15.38 5.74 -5.45
C ARG A 198 14.70 6.74 -4.51
N GLY A 199 14.90 8.04 -4.72
CA GLY A 199 14.33 9.12 -3.90
C GLY A 199 14.94 9.20 -2.52
N VAL A 200 16.26 9.04 -2.43
CA VAL A 200 17.04 9.04 -1.18
C VAL A 200 18.31 9.86 -1.36
N VAL A 201 18.89 10.29 -0.24
CA VAL A 201 20.24 10.86 -0.24
C VAL A 201 21.25 9.71 -0.29
N PRO A 202 22.15 9.66 -1.29
CA PRO A 202 23.24 8.69 -1.34
C PRO A 202 24.06 8.73 -0.05
N ASN A 203 24.24 7.58 0.59
CA ASN A 203 24.90 7.51 1.89
C ASN A 203 25.62 6.17 2.10
N LEU A 204 26.70 6.21 2.88
CA LEU A 204 27.40 5.04 3.39
C LEU A 204 27.08 4.89 4.88
N ARG A 205 26.20 3.94 5.20
CA ARG A 205 25.70 3.68 6.57
C ARG A 205 25.18 4.94 7.29
N GLY A 206 24.74 5.96 6.54
CA GLY A 206 24.20 7.21 7.07
C GLY A 206 25.12 8.42 6.94
N ARG A 207 26.40 8.26 6.56
CA ARG A 207 27.26 9.39 6.13
C ARG A 207 26.89 9.78 4.70
N VAL A 208 26.59 11.06 4.48
CA VAL A 208 26.18 11.55 3.14
C VAL A 208 27.37 11.51 2.18
N LEU A 209 27.10 11.16 0.91
CA LEU A 209 28.12 11.19 -0.15
C LEU A 209 28.04 12.50 -0.94
N CYS A 210 29.17 13.06 -1.34
CA CYS A 210 29.23 14.31 -2.09
C CYS A 210 28.66 14.19 -3.52
N SER A 211 28.54 12.98 -4.07
CA SER A 211 27.93 12.73 -5.37
C SER A 211 27.34 11.32 -5.47
N GLU A 212 26.66 11.03 -6.59
CA GLU A 212 26.12 9.69 -6.92
C GLU A 212 27.16 8.73 -7.51
N SER A 213 28.41 9.16 -7.71
CA SER A 213 29.48 8.33 -8.29
C SER A 213 29.92 7.20 -7.33
N GLU A 214 30.35 6.07 -7.87
CA GLU A 214 30.95 4.97 -7.09
C GLU A 214 32.25 5.39 -6.37
N THR A 215 32.91 6.44 -6.86
CA THR A 215 34.12 7.03 -6.25
C THR A 215 33.83 8.21 -5.33
N ALA A 216 32.57 8.46 -4.98
CA ALA A 216 32.18 9.59 -4.16
C ALA A 216 32.78 9.53 -2.75
N THR A 217 33.36 10.65 -2.33
CA THR A 217 33.81 10.84 -0.95
C THR A 217 32.63 11.17 -0.04
N VAL A 218 32.82 10.99 1.26
CA VAL A 218 31.85 11.38 2.28
C VAL A 218 31.88 12.89 2.50
N GLU A 219 30.70 13.48 2.65
CA GLU A 219 30.53 14.87 3.09
C GLU A 219 30.75 14.93 4.61
N LEU A 220 31.80 15.62 5.05
CA LEU A 220 32.18 15.65 6.46
C LEU A 220 31.12 16.37 7.31
N GLY A 221 30.75 15.75 8.43
CA GLY A 221 29.77 16.31 9.38
C GLY A 221 28.31 16.15 8.97
N LEU A 222 28.02 15.64 7.76
CA LEU A 222 26.67 15.50 7.26
C LEU A 222 26.19 14.03 7.30
N TYR A 223 24.99 13.85 7.86
CA TYR A 223 24.40 12.54 8.08
C TYR A 223 22.92 12.51 7.68
N VAL A 224 22.43 11.33 7.32
CA VAL A 224 21.03 11.10 6.96
C VAL A 224 20.48 9.86 7.68
N VAL A 225 19.24 9.97 8.14
CA VAL A 225 18.50 8.90 8.85
C VAL A 225 17.10 8.70 8.29
N GLY A 226 16.41 7.66 8.74
CA GLY A 226 14.99 7.43 8.42
C GLY A 226 14.73 7.19 6.94
N TRP A 227 13.61 7.72 6.43
CA TRP A 227 13.18 7.50 5.05
C TRP A 227 14.05 8.20 4.02
N LEU A 228 14.66 9.34 4.35
CA LEU A 228 15.59 10.02 3.45
C LEU A 228 16.89 9.20 3.23
N LYS A 229 17.27 8.34 4.20
CA LYS A 229 18.39 7.37 4.12
C LYS A 229 18.02 6.10 3.34
N ARG A 230 16.87 5.49 3.67
CA ARG A 230 16.53 4.10 3.29
C ARG A 230 15.40 3.97 2.27
N GLY A 231 14.70 5.06 1.98
CA GLY A 231 13.44 5.08 1.25
C GLY A 231 12.22 4.86 2.18
N PRO A 232 11.01 5.11 1.68
CA PRO A 232 9.80 5.19 2.51
C PRO A 232 9.20 3.81 2.80
N THR A 233 9.97 3.00 3.52
CA THR A 233 9.56 1.67 3.97
C THR A 233 9.95 1.44 5.43
N GLY A 234 9.17 0.59 6.10
CA GLY A 234 9.33 0.28 7.52
C GLY A 234 8.41 1.08 8.43
N ILE A 235 8.31 0.62 9.67
CA ILE A 235 7.50 1.22 10.74
C ILE A 235 8.36 2.21 11.54
N VAL A 236 7.75 2.91 12.51
CA VAL A 236 8.45 3.85 13.40
C VAL A 236 9.68 3.20 14.06
N ALA A 237 9.54 1.98 14.57
CA ALA A 237 10.67 1.24 15.18
C ALA A 237 11.83 0.98 14.19
N THR A 238 11.56 0.84 12.89
CA THR A 238 12.60 0.71 11.87
C THR A 238 13.42 2.00 11.73
N ASN A 239 12.79 3.15 11.93
CA ASN A 239 13.49 4.44 11.90
C ASN A 239 14.30 4.67 13.17
N LEU A 240 13.86 4.19 14.32
CA LEU A 240 14.63 4.23 15.58
C LEU A 240 15.98 3.51 15.41
N HIS A 241 15.94 2.24 15.01
CA HIS A 241 17.18 1.46 14.84
C HIS A 241 18.11 2.05 13.76
N CYS A 242 17.52 2.56 12.67
CA CYS A 242 18.26 3.27 11.63
C CYS A 242 18.97 4.53 12.15
N ALA A 243 18.35 5.26 13.08
CA ALA A 243 18.93 6.45 13.68
C ALA A 243 20.05 6.08 14.66
N GLU A 244 19.84 5.05 15.49
CA GLU A 244 20.86 4.52 16.42
C GLU A 244 22.14 4.09 15.69
N GLU A 245 22.01 3.34 14.59
CA GLU A 245 23.14 2.90 13.77
C GLU A 245 23.94 4.10 13.25
N THR A 246 23.23 5.13 12.75
CA THR A 246 23.86 6.33 12.19
C THR A 246 24.54 7.16 13.27
N ALA A 247 23.95 7.22 14.46
CA ALA A 247 24.54 7.90 15.61
C ALA A 247 25.82 7.21 16.09
N HIS A 248 25.85 5.88 16.18
CA HIS A 248 27.07 5.13 16.55
C HIS A 248 28.25 5.47 15.63
N ILE A 249 28.00 5.52 14.32
CA ILE A 249 29.03 5.84 13.31
C ILE A 249 29.59 7.25 13.44
N ARG A 250 28.81 8.18 13.99
CA ARG A 250 29.26 9.55 14.29
C ARG A 250 30.20 9.58 15.51
N TYR A 251 29.97 8.73 16.50
CA TYR A 251 30.79 8.69 17.73
C TYR A 251 32.08 7.88 17.58
N GLU A 252 32.19 7.02 16.56
CA GLU A 252 33.39 6.26 16.23
C GLU A 252 34.38 7.01 15.31
N ALA A 253 34.05 8.23 14.87
CA ALA A 253 34.86 9.07 13.98
C ALA A 253 35.47 10.26 14.73
#